data_AF-A0A937WMG6-F1
#
_entry.id   AF-A0A937WMG6-F1
#
_cell.length_a   1.000
_cell.length_b   1.000
_cell.length_c   1.000
_cell.angle_alpha   90.00
_cell.angle_beta   90.00
_cell.angle_gamma   90.00
#
_symmetry.space_group_name_H-M   'P 1'
#
loop_
_entity.id
_entity.type
_entity.pdbx_description
1 polymer ?
#
loop_
_entity_poly.entity_id
_entity_poly.type
_entity_poly.pdbx_seq_one_letter_code
_entity_poly.pdbx_strand_id
1 'polypeptide(L)'
;RLAIKKNFRPLGYPTITFTKSIDPYLEAMEASTYVAKYSSIAIIKNPNPEYILSVLTTRQDIFTDPQKPTQVEPNVYEIGSVSADSPVLVTTNFSITYFTVQSEVESSRVPSYIISVDTEGMSVLTAWAAEKFTSEKIIQALKSNNVETRVSHRRLIIPGYVAILSGKLQDESGWEVIVGPKEAAGIPAFLKSLSG
;
A
#
# COMPACT_ATOMS: atom_id res chain seq x y z
N ARG A 1 12.93 -19.47 23.70
CA ARG A 1 13.14 -18.63 24.92
C ARG A 1 14.46 -18.94 25.63
N LEU A 2 14.73 -20.19 26.04
CA LEU A 2 15.96 -20.57 26.76
C LEU A 2 17.26 -20.22 26.01
N ALA A 3 17.29 -20.44 24.68
CA ALA A 3 18.42 -20.07 23.84
C ALA A 3 18.80 -18.59 23.99
N ILE A 4 17.82 -17.68 23.93
CA ILE A 4 18.04 -16.23 23.99
C ILE A 4 18.25 -15.74 25.42
N LYS A 5 17.39 -16.15 26.37
CA LYS A 5 17.40 -15.58 27.73
C LYS A 5 18.41 -16.21 28.68
N LYS A 6 18.87 -17.43 28.40
CA LYS A 6 19.75 -18.21 29.29
C LYS A 6 20.99 -18.75 28.59
N ASN A 7 21.23 -18.36 27.32
CA ASN A 7 22.33 -18.88 26.51
C ASN A 7 22.40 -20.41 26.51
N PHE A 8 21.24 -21.08 26.58
CA PHE A 8 21.17 -22.54 26.67
C PHE A 8 21.48 -23.17 25.31
N ARG A 9 22.77 -23.46 25.10
CA ARG A 9 23.32 -23.95 23.82
C ARG A 9 22.57 -25.13 23.20
N PRO A 10 22.08 -26.14 23.96
CA PRO A 10 21.39 -27.28 23.34
C PRO A 10 20.11 -26.90 22.57
N LEU A 11 19.49 -25.75 22.86
CA LEU A 11 18.30 -25.25 22.15
C LEU A 11 18.62 -24.05 21.23
N GLY A 12 19.89 -23.80 20.93
CA GLY A 12 20.36 -22.69 20.09
C GLY A 12 20.20 -22.91 18.58
N TYR A 13 19.28 -23.77 18.16
CA TYR A 13 19.11 -24.22 16.78
C TYR A 13 17.71 -23.90 16.26
N PRO A 14 17.53 -23.78 14.93
CA PRO A 14 16.22 -23.72 14.29
C PRO A 14 15.33 -24.91 14.66
N THR A 15 14.01 -24.71 14.62
CA THR A 15 13.04 -25.77 14.97
C THR A 15 12.19 -26.18 13.77
N ILE A 16 11.92 -27.49 13.69
CA ILE A 16 10.96 -28.07 12.74
C ILE A 16 9.68 -28.47 13.48
N THR A 17 8.52 -28.18 12.90
CA THR A 17 7.20 -28.54 13.42
C THR A 17 6.39 -29.27 12.36
N PHE A 18 5.50 -30.16 12.80
CA PHE A 18 4.61 -30.93 11.94
C PHE A 18 3.17 -30.67 12.39
N THR A 19 2.33 -30.27 11.46
CA THR A 19 0.88 -30.15 11.69
C THR A 19 0.27 -31.51 12.03
N LYS A 20 -0.75 -31.50 12.90
CA LYS A 20 -1.39 -32.73 13.38
C LYS A 20 -2.82 -32.83 12.89
N SER A 21 -3.53 -31.72 12.81
CA SER A 21 -4.93 -31.70 12.39
C SER A 21 -5.15 -32.34 11.02
N ILE A 22 -6.24 -33.09 10.87
CA ILE A 22 -6.74 -33.61 9.58
C ILE A 22 -7.77 -32.64 8.99
N ASP A 23 -8.43 -31.88 9.87
CA ASP A 23 -9.07 -30.59 9.64
C ASP A 23 -8.29 -29.65 8.71
N PRO A 24 -8.60 -29.39 7.41
CA PRO A 24 -7.78 -28.49 6.61
C PRO A 24 -7.81 -27.04 7.10
N TYR A 25 -8.92 -26.59 7.71
CA TYR A 25 -9.00 -25.26 8.33
C TYR A 25 -8.15 -25.19 9.59
N LEU A 26 -8.28 -26.21 10.44
CA LEU A 26 -7.50 -26.31 11.68
C LEU A 26 -6.01 -26.52 11.41
N GLU A 27 -5.65 -27.24 10.34
CA GLU A 27 -4.25 -27.44 9.91
C GLU A 27 -3.61 -26.11 9.50
N ALA A 28 -4.33 -25.28 8.73
CA ALA A 28 -3.88 -23.93 8.38
C ALA A 28 -3.70 -23.05 9.64
N MET A 29 -4.61 -23.14 10.61
CA MET A 29 -4.51 -22.40 11.89
C MET A 29 -3.31 -22.87 12.74
N GLU A 30 -3.05 -24.18 12.80
CA GLU A 30 -1.86 -24.74 13.46
C GLU A 30 -0.58 -24.22 12.81
N ALA A 31 -0.51 -24.26 11.48
CA ALA A 31 0.64 -23.78 10.72
C ALA A 31 0.89 -22.27 10.92
N SER A 32 -0.16 -21.44 10.84
CA SER A 32 -0.06 -20.00 11.14
C SER A 32 0.39 -19.73 12.58
N THR A 33 -0.02 -20.57 13.54
CA THR A 33 0.46 -20.50 14.92
C THR A 33 1.95 -20.82 15.01
N TYR A 34 2.43 -21.85 14.31
CA TYR A 34 3.85 -22.20 14.28
C TYR A 34 4.72 -21.09 13.68
N VAL A 35 4.25 -20.48 12.58
CA VAL A 35 4.87 -19.28 11.97
C VAL A 35 4.97 -18.16 13.00
N ALA A 36 3.88 -17.85 13.70
CA ALA A 36 3.87 -16.78 14.72
C ALA A 36 4.65 -17.14 16.00
N LYS A 37 4.97 -18.41 16.23
CA LYS A 37 5.59 -18.93 17.47
C LYS A 37 6.91 -19.64 17.21
N TYR A 38 7.82 -18.95 16.52
CA TYR A 38 9.25 -19.26 16.44
C TYR A 38 9.61 -20.56 15.69
N SER A 39 8.67 -21.20 14.99
CA SER A 39 9.01 -22.34 14.15
C SER A 39 9.81 -21.86 12.94
N SER A 40 10.91 -22.55 12.64
CA SER A 40 11.76 -22.23 11.48
C SER A 40 11.32 -22.98 10.23
N ILE A 41 10.79 -24.19 10.40
CA ILE A 41 10.22 -25.03 9.33
C ILE A 41 8.90 -25.61 9.85
N ALA A 42 7.80 -25.38 9.14
CA ALA A 42 6.51 -25.99 9.43
C ALA A 42 6.11 -26.92 8.28
N ILE A 43 5.82 -28.18 8.58
CA ILE A 43 5.39 -29.19 7.61
C ILE A 43 3.87 -29.28 7.60
N ILE A 44 3.28 -28.99 6.44
CA ILE A 44 1.84 -28.97 6.16
C ILE A 44 1.55 -30.12 5.19
N LYS A 45 0.49 -30.88 5.43
CA LYS A 45 0.11 -32.03 4.60
C LYS A 45 -0.76 -31.61 3.42
N ASN A 46 -1.69 -30.67 3.64
CA ASN A 46 -2.59 -30.20 2.60
C ASN A 46 -1.87 -29.25 1.61
N PRO A 47 -1.78 -29.60 0.31
CA PRO A 47 -1.10 -28.77 -0.69
C PRO A 47 -2.02 -27.71 -1.33
N ASN A 48 -3.32 -27.68 -0.99
CA ASN A 48 -4.30 -26.85 -1.67
C ASN A 48 -4.01 -25.34 -1.49
N PRO A 49 -3.98 -24.54 -2.57
CA PRO A 49 -3.61 -23.13 -2.54
C PRO A 49 -4.45 -22.26 -1.59
N GLU A 50 -5.75 -22.52 -1.45
CA GLU A 50 -6.67 -21.72 -0.64
C GLU A 50 -6.30 -21.72 0.85
N TYR A 51 -5.74 -22.82 1.36
CA TYR A 51 -5.27 -22.90 2.75
C TYR A 51 -3.85 -22.36 2.90
N ILE A 52 -2.98 -22.65 1.92
CA ILE A 52 -1.57 -22.22 1.94
C ILE A 52 -1.44 -20.70 1.85
N LEU A 53 -2.31 -20.03 1.07
CA LEU A 53 -2.29 -18.57 0.94
C LEU A 53 -2.36 -17.88 2.31
N SER A 54 -3.28 -18.33 3.19
CA SER A 54 -3.44 -17.76 4.53
C SER A 54 -2.18 -17.89 5.40
N VAL A 55 -1.48 -19.02 5.31
CA VAL A 55 -0.24 -19.28 6.07
C VAL A 55 0.91 -18.43 5.52
N LEU A 56 1.02 -18.30 4.20
CA LEU A 56 2.03 -17.46 3.55
C LEU A 56 1.82 -15.97 3.84
N THR A 57 0.58 -15.49 3.83
CA THR A 57 0.24 -14.12 4.23
C THR A 57 0.61 -13.89 5.70
N THR A 58 0.24 -14.81 6.60
CA THR A 58 0.63 -14.74 8.02
C THR A 58 2.15 -14.64 8.19
N ARG A 59 2.91 -15.44 7.42
CA ARG A 59 4.38 -15.39 7.42
C ARG A 59 4.90 -14.03 6.95
N GLN A 60 4.37 -13.52 5.84
CA GLN A 60 4.78 -12.23 5.32
C GLN A 60 4.56 -11.12 6.36
N ASP A 61 3.39 -11.10 6.99
CA ASP A 61 3.02 -10.07 7.97
C ASP A 61 3.91 -10.14 9.23
N ILE A 62 4.14 -11.34 9.77
CA ILE A 62 4.94 -11.54 10.99
C ILE A 62 6.43 -11.22 10.78
N PHE A 63 6.99 -11.51 9.59
CA PHE A 63 8.41 -11.35 9.31
C PHE A 63 8.76 -10.04 8.57
N THR A 64 7.78 -9.18 8.31
CA THR A 64 8.03 -7.82 7.83
C THR A 64 8.76 -7.01 8.90
N ASP A 65 9.82 -6.29 8.52
CA ASP A 65 10.58 -5.43 9.43
C ASP A 65 9.66 -4.33 10.00
N PRO A 66 9.35 -4.34 11.30
CA PRO A 66 8.43 -3.36 11.88
C PRO A 66 9.00 -1.93 11.88
N GLN A 67 10.30 -1.76 11.66
CA GLN A 67 10.94 -0.43 11.59
C GLN A 67 10.96 0.14 10.17
N LYS A 68 10.71 -0.69 9.15
CA LYS A 68 10.70 -0.28 7.74
C LYS A 68 9.32 -0.54 7.15
N PRO A 69 8.46 0.49 7.06
CA PRO A 69 7.17 0.35 6.40
C PRO A 69 7.37 -0.21 4.99
N THR A 70 6.54 -1.16 4.58
CA THR A 70 6.57 -1.65 3.20
C THR A 70 6.13 -0.52 2.27
N GLN A 71 6.98 -0.18 1.31
CA GLN A 71 6.78 0.96 0.41
C GLN A 71 6.56 0.48 -1.01
N VAL A 72 5.76 1.24 -1.75
CA VAL A 72 5.69 1.15 -3.20
C VAL A 72 6.76 2.08 -3.77
N GLU A 73 7.34 1.74 -4.91
CA GLU A 73 8.33 2.61 -5.54
C GLU A 73 7.69 3.98 -5.88
N PRO A 74 8.30 5.11 -5.50
CA PRO A 74 7.77 6.43 -5.86
C PRO A 74 7.79 6.62 -7.39
N ASN A 75 6.62 6.58 -8.02
CA ASN A 75 6.48 6.65 -9.47
C ASN A 75 5.02 7.03 -9.83
N VAL A 76 4.76 7.19 -11.12
CA VAL A 76 3.43 7.29 -11.70
C VAL A 76 3.01 5.92 -12.21
N TYR A 77 1.87 5.46 -11.73
CA TYR A 77 1.28 4.19 -12.07
C TYR A 77 0.04 4.38 -12.93
N GLU A 78 -0.06 3.60 -14.00
CA GLU A 78 -1.18 3.61 -14.93
C GLU A 78 -2.15 2.49 -14.54
N ILE A 79 -3.37 2.86 -14.18
CA ILE A 79 -4.40 1.90 -13.77
C ILE A 79 -5.42 1.78 -14.91
N GLY A 80 -5.48 0.60 -15.53
CA GLY A 80 -6.28 0.37 -16.73
C GLY A 80 -5.63 0.96 -18.00
N SER A 81 -6.44 1.19 -19.03
CA SER A 81 -5.98 1.77 -20.31
C SER A 81 -6.09 3.29 -20.29
N VAL A 82 -5.08 3.95 -19.74
CA VAL A 82 -5.05 5.41 -19.61
C VAL A 82 -4.95 6.12 -20.96
N SER A 83 -5.48 7.34 -21.01
CA SER A 83 -5.46 8.28 -22.13
C SER A 83 -4.97 9.65 -21.67
N ALA A 84 -4.79 10.58 -22.59
CA ALA A 84 -4.39 11.95 -22.26
C ALA A 84 -5.43 12.70 -21.38
N ASP A 85 -6.68 12.25 -21.37
CA ASP A 85 -7.76 12.87 -20.59
C ASP A 85 -8.01 12.16 -19.25
N SER A 86 -7.22 11.12 -18.94
CA SER A 86 -7.41 10.30 -17.74
C SER A 86 -7.07 11.06 -16.46
N PRO A 87 -7.89 10.92 -15.38
CA PRO A 87 -7.65 11.60 -14.12
C PRO A 87 -6.28 11.29 -13.51
N VAL A 88 -5.72 12.26 -12.79
CA VAL A 88 -4.44 12.14 -12.07
C VAL A 88 -4.70 12.27 -10.58
N LEU A 89 -4.47 11.18 -9.83
CA LEU A 89 -4.62 11.12 -8.39
C LEU A 89 -3.26 11.12 -7.72
N VAL A 90 -3.14 11.77 -6.56
CA VAL A 90 -1.93 11.75 -5.73
C VAL A 90 -2.18 10.96 -4.45
N THR A 91 -1.22 10.13 -4.08
CA THR A 91 -1.20 9.41 -2.80
C THR A 91 0.23 9.27 -2.28
N THR A 92 0.40 8.64 -1.11
CA THR A 92 1.72 8.36 -0.55
C THR A 92 2.25 7.00 -0.98
N ASN A 93 3.56 6.81 -0.88
CA ASN A 93 4.22 5.54 -1.19
C ASN A 93 4.12 4.48 -0.09
N PHE A 94 3.29 4.68 0.94
CA PHE A 94 2.99 3.61 1.89
C PHE A 94 2.15 2.54 1.21
N SER A 95 2.62 1.29 1.19
CA SER A 95 1.98 0.20 0.43
C SER A 95 0.49 0.04 0.71
N ILE A 96 0.07 0.06 1.97
CA ILE A 96 -1.35 -0.08 2.34
C ILE A 96 -2.16 1.09 1.79
N THR A 97 -1.68 2.33 1.93
CA THR A 97 -2.35 3.51 1.34
C THR A 97 -2.46 3.38 -0.18
N TYR A 98 -1.35 3.06 -0.85
CA TYR A 98 -1.29 2.96 -2.30
C TYR A 98 -2.24 1.88 -2.83
N PHE A 99 -2.15 0.65 -2.32
CA PHE A 99 -2.99 -0.46 -2.80
C PHE A 99 -4.48 -0.24 -2.48
N THR A 100 -4.79 0.43 -1.38
CA THR A 100 -6.18 0.83 -1.09
C THR A 100 -6.70 1.78 -2.17
N VAL A 101 -5.94 2.83 -2.53
CA VAL A 101 -6.33 3.76 -3.61
C VAL A 101 -6.39 3.06 -4.96
N GLN A 102 -5.38 2.25 -5.29
CA GLN A 102 -5.30 1.51 -6.55
C GLN A 102 -6.52 0.60 -6.75
N SER A 103 -6.87 -0.17 -5.72
CA SER A 103 -8.01 -1.10 -5.77
C SER A 103 -9.33 -0.39 -6.06
N GLU A 104 -9.51 0.83 -5.52
CA GLU A 104 -10.73 1.62 -5.74
C GLU A 104 -10.74 2.34 -7.08
N VAL A 105 -9.58 2.76 -7.59
CA VAL A 105 -9.47 3.24 -8.97
C VAL A 105 -9.80 2.11 -9.95
N GLU A 106 -9.29 0.91 -9.72
CA GLU A 106 -9.60 -0.26 -10.55
C GLU A 106 -11.08 -0.64 -10.47
N SER A 107 -11.68 -0.63 -9.26
CA SER A 107 -13.10 -0.91 -9.03
C SER A 107 -14.01 0.12 -9.71
N SER A 108 -13.55 1.37 -9.85
CA SER A 108 -14.28 2.45 -10.53
C SER A 108 -14.49 2.19 -12.02
N ARG A 109 -13.59 1.40 -12.65
CA ARG A 109 -13.46 1.21 -14.11
C ARG A 109 -13.18 2.50 -14.88
N VAL A 110 -12.64 3.52 -14.22
CA VAL A 110 -12.17 4.77 -14.85
C VAL A 110 -10.65 4.71 -14.93
N PRO A 111 -10.06 4.54 -16.14
CA PRO A 111 -8.61 4.54 -16.29
C PRO A 111 -8.01 5.83 -15.75
N SER A 112 -7.02 5.72 -14.87
CA SER A 112 -6.45 6.87 -14.16
C SER A 112 -4.96 6.68 -13.88
N TYR A 113 -4.25 7.79 -13.72
CA TYR A 113 -2.90 7.82 -13.19
C TYR A 113 -2.91 7.95 -11.67
N ILE A 114 -2.05 7.19 -10.98
CA ILE A 114 -1.79 7.35 -9.55
C ILE A 114 -0.32 7.75 -9.36
N ILE A 115 -0.10 8.92 -8.77
CA ILE A 115 1.21 9.41 -8.38
C ILE A 115 1.49 8.94 -6.94
N SER A 116 2.46 8.05 -6.80
CA SER A 116 2.99 7.62 -5.51
C SER A 116 4.11 8.58 -5.08
N VAL A 117 3.83 9.47 -4.13
CA VAL A 117 4.80 10.44 -3.62
C VAL A 117 5.69 9.79 -2.56
N ASP A 118 7.00 10.02 -2.63
CA ASP A 118 7.93 9.53 -1.62
C ASP A 118 7.73 10.25 -0.27
N THR A 119 7.20 9.49 0.67
CA THR A 119 6.92 9.89 2.05
C THR A 119 7.60 8.95 3.04
N GLU A 120 8.64 8.24 2.63
CA GLU A 120 9.35 7.25 3.46
C GLU A 120 8.41 6.15 3.98
N GLY A 121 7.36 5.82 3.21
CA GLY A 121 6.40 4.78 3.56
C GLY A 121 5.39 5.18 4.64
N MET A 122 5.14 6.47 4.85
CA MET A 122 4.12 6.96 5.78
C MET A 122 2.73 7.08 5.15
N SER A 123 1.67 6.87 5.94
CA SER A 123 0.29 7.12 5.50
C SER A 123 0.05 8.61 5.21
N VAL A 124 -1.02 8.96 4.48
CA VAL A 124 -1.33 10.36 4.10
C VAL A 124 -1.26 11.32 5.28
N LEU A 125 -1.98 11.02 6.37
CA LEU A 125 -2.05 11.90 7.54
C LEU A 125 -0.75 11.90 8.34
N THR A 126 -0.09 10.75 8.46
CA THR A 126 1.22 10.67 9.14
C THR A 126 2.27 11.48 8.40
N ALA A 127 2.34 11.33 7.08
CA ALA A 127 3.29 12.05 6.24
C ALA A 127 2.99 13.54 6.19
N TRP A 128 1.73 13.95 6.15
CA TRP A 128 1.34 15.35 6.25
C TRP A 128 1.76 15.96 7.59
N ALA A 129 1.46 15.29 8.71
CA ALA A 129 1.84 15.76 10.05
C ALA A 129 3.36 15.80 10.28
N ALA A 130 4.12 14.92 9.60
CA ALA A 130 5.58 14.89 9.64
C ALA A 130 6.25 15.80 8.59
N GLU A 131 5.48 16.63 7.86
CA GLU A 131 5.97 17.50 6.77
C GLU A 131 6.68 16.74 5.64
N LYS A 132 6.32 15.48 5.44
CA LYS A 132 6.82 14.61 4.36
C LYS A 132 5.85 14.50 3.19
N PHE A 133 4.65 15.06 3.31
CA PHE A 133 3.66 15.18 2.25
C PHE A 133 3.21 16.64 2.12
N THR A 134 3.98 17.41 1.36
CA THR A 134 3.82 18.86 1.18
C THR A 134 3.58 19.21 -0.27
N SER A 135 3.12 20.45 -0.55
CA SER A 135 2.90 20.94 -1.91
C SER A 135 4.16 20.81 -2.78
N GLU A 136 5.33 21.13 -2.23
CA GLU A 136 6.61 21.08 -2.92
C GLU A 136 6.98 19.66 -3.33
N LYS A 137 6.79 18.68 -2.44
CA LYS A 137 7.05 17.27 -2.75
C LYS A 137 6.10 16.74 -3.83
N ILE A 138 4.83 17.13 -3.79
CA ILE A 138 3.85 16.74 -4.81
C ILE A 138 4.24 17.34 -6.17
N ILE A 139 4.64 18.62 -6.21
CA ILE A 139 5.11 19.29 -7.44
C ILE A 139 6.39 18.64 -7.97
N GLN A 140 7.33 18.31 -7.08
CA GLN A 140 8.54 17.60 -7.46
C GLN A 140 8.21 16.23 -8.08
N ALA A 141 7.25 15.49 -7.53
CA ALA A 141 6.79 14.23 -8.09
C ALA A 141 6.13 14.40 -9.47
N LEU A 142 5.31 15.44 -9.67
CA LEU A 142 4.72 15.76 -10.98
C LEU A 142 5.78 16.00 -12.06
N LYS A 143 6.78 16.83 -11.74
CA LYS A 143 7.87 17.18 -12.65
C LYS A 143 8.78 16.00 -12.94
N SER A 144 9.22 15.28 -11.90
CA SER A 144 10.16 14.15 -12.04
C SER A 144 9.60 13.01 -12.88
N ASN A 145 8.27 12.84 -12.88
CA ASN A 145 7.61 11.79 -13.65
C ASN A 145 7.05 12.26 -15.01
N ASN A 146 7.32 13.51 -15.41
CA ASN A 146 6.87 14.13 -16.66
C ASN A 146 5.35 14.01 -16.89
N VAL A 147 4.53 14.07 -15.83
CA VAL A 147 3.06 13.90 -15.92
C VAL A 147 2.44 14.94 -16.86
N GLU A 148 3.02 16.14 -16.88
CA GLU A 148 2.65 17.24 -17.77
C GLU A 148 2.63 16.91 -19.26
N THR A 149 3.40 15.89 -19.67
CA THR A 149 3.48 15.41 -21.07
C THR A 149 2.58 14.19 -21.32
N ARG A 150 2.06 13.56 -20.27
CA ARG A 150 1.20 12.37 -20.35
C ARG A 150 -0.29 12.73 -20.43
N VAL A 151 -0.68 13.89 -19.92
CA VAL A 151 -2.08 14.37 -19.93
C VAL A 151 -2.25 15.70 -20.66
N SER A 152 -3.40 15.85 -21.31
CA SER A 152 -3.84 17.05 -22.06
C SER A 152 -4.31 18.19 -21.13
N HIS A 153 -4.60 17.87 -19.87
CA HIS A 153 -5.12 18.78 -18.87
C HIS A 153 -4.10 19.09 -17.76
N ARG A 154 -4.49 20.00 -16.85
CA ARG A 154 -3.73 20.37 -15.65
C ARG A 154 -4.63 20.27 -14.43
N ARG A 155 -5.13 19.05 -14.15
CA ARG A 155 -6.04 18.77 -13.03
C ARG A 155 -5.45 17.67 -12.16
N LEU A 156 -5.38 17.91 -10.86
CA LEU A 156 -4.74 17.03 -9.89
C LEU A 156 -5.70 16.74 -8.74
N ILE A 157 -5.95 15.46 -8.47
CA ILE A 157 -6.84 15.02 -7.39
C ILE A 157 -6.00 14.69 -6.14
N ILE A 158 -6.28 15.38 -5.03
CA ILE A 158 -5.61 15.14 -3.75
C ILE A 158 -6.54 14.43 -2.74
N PRO A 159 -6.01 13.70 -1.75
CA PRO A 159 -6.83 13.07 -0.72
C PRO A 159 -7.60 14.10 0.12
N GLY A 160 -8.86 13.80 0.47
CA GLY A 160 -9.75 14.76 1.14
C GLY A 160 -9.28 15.21 2.52
N TYR A 161 -8.49 14.39 3.23
CA TYR A 161 -7.94 14.75 4.54
C TYR A 161 -6.86 15.84 4.50
N VAL A 162 -6.26 16.08 3.33
CA VAL A 162 -5.23 17.12 3.13
C VAL A 162 -5.73 18.26 2.26
N ALA A 163 -7.05 18.51 2.25
CA ALA A 163 -7.68 19.59 1.49
C ALA A 163 -7.03 20.97 1.75
N ILE A 164 -6.45 21.16 2.94
CA ILE A 164 -5.70 22.39 3.31
C ILE A 164 -4.49 22.68 2.40
N LEU A 165 -3.93 21.66 1.74
CA LEU A 165 -2.83 21.82 0.78
C LEU A 165 -3.29 22.41 -0.55
N SER A 166 -4.60 22.36 -0.87
CA SER A 166 -5.13 22.69 -2.20
C SER A 166 -4.75 24.08 -2.69
N GLY A 167 -4.95 25.13 -1.87
CA GLY A 167 -4.63 26.51 -2.25
C GLY A 167 -3.16 26.69 -2.60
N LYS A 168 -2.27 26.35 -1.66
CA LYS A 168 -0.81 26.45 -1.86
C LYS A 168 -0.34 25.61 -3.06
N LEU A 169 -0.82 24.38 -3.17
CA LEU A 169 -0.45 23.48 -4.26
C LEU A 169 -0.93 24.01 -5.62
N GLN A 170 -2.14 24.56 -5.70
CA GLN A 170 -2.67 25.15 -6.93
C GLN A 170 -1.85 26.37 -7.36
N ASP A 171 -1.54 27.27 -6.42
CA ASP A 171 -0.77 28.49 -6.68
C ASP A 171 0.66 28.17 -7.15
N GLU A 172 1.33 27.19 -6.53
CA GLU A 172 2.72 26.84 -6.84
C GLU A 172 2.87 25.92 -8.05
N SER A 173 1.90 25.04 -8.30
CA SER A 173 1.95 24.08 -9.42
C SER A 173 1.41 24.64 -10.72
N GLY A 174 0.44 25.57 -10.66
CA GLY A 174 -0.36 25.98 -11.82
C GLY A 174 -1.36 24.91 -12.29
N TRP A 175 -1.54 23.83 -11.54
CA TRP A 175 -2.57 22.83 -11.78
C TRP A 175 -3.82 23.16 -10.98
N GLU A 176 -5.00 22.92 -11.56
CA GLU A 176 -6.26 22.91 -10.84
C GLU A 176 -6.26 21.74 -9.84
N VAL A 177 -6.34 22.05 -8.54
CA VAL A 177 -6.33 21.04 -7.48
C VAL A 177 -7.76 20.72 -7.06
N ILE A 178 -8.16 19.48 -7.32
CA ILE A 178 -9.48 18.95 -6.96
C ILE A 178 -9.33 18.15 -5.66
N VAL A 179 -10.14 18.49 -4.66
CA VAL A 179 -10.18 17.74 -3.40
C VAL A 179 -11.04 16.49 -3.60
N GLY A 180 -10.40 15.32 -3.51
CA GLY A 180 -11.06 14.03 -3.57
C GLY A 180 -11.76 13.65 -2.25
N PRO A 181 -12.32 12.43 -2.17
CA PRO A 181 -12.95 11.93 -0.95
C PRO A 181 -11.92 11.75 0.18
N LYS A 182 -12.41 11.78 1.42
CA LYS A 182 -11.59 11.49 2.61
C LYS A 182 -11.19 10.01 2.68
N GLU A 183 -12.13 9.13 2.35
CA GLU A 183 -11.93 7.68 2.31
C GLU A 183 -11.82 7.19 0.88
N ALA A 184 -10.91 6.25 0.62
CA ALA A 184 -10.69 5.70 -0.72
C ALA A 184 -11.95 5.03 -1.30
N ALA A 185 -12.81 4.46 -0.46
CA ALA A 185 -14.09 3.88 -0.86
C ALA A 185 -15.03 4.86 -1.59
N GLY A 186 -14.79 6.17 -1.47
CA GLY A 186 -15.53 7.20 -2.22
C GLY A 186 -15.01 7.44 -3.65
N ILE A 187 -13.82 6.95 -3.99
CA ILE A 187 -13.16 7.17 -5.30
C ILE A 187 -14.04 6.70 -6.46
N PRO A 188 -14.70 5.53 -6.41
CA PRO A 188 -15.47 5.05 -7.56
C PRO A 188 -16.63 5.98 -7.95
N ALA A 189 -17.36 6.50 -6.96
CA ALA A 189 -18.45 7.44 -7.21
C ALA A 189 -17.93 8.81 -7.67
N PHE A 190 -16.83 9.27 -7.05
CA PHE A 190 -16.19 10.53 -7.37
C PHE A 190 -15.66 10.58 -8.81
N LEU A 191 -14.87 9.58 -9.22
CA LEU A 191 -14.32 9.54 -10.58
C LEU A 191 -15.42 9.47 -11.65
N LYS A 192 -16.48 8.70 -11.41
CA LYS A 192 -17.64 8.62 -12.32
C LYS A 192 -18.35 9.97 -12.49
N SER A 193 -18.39 10.79 -11.43
CA SER A 193 -18.98 12.13 -11.49
C SER A 193 -18.14 13.14 -12.28
N LEU A 194 -16.84 12.88 -12.45
CA LEU A 194 -15.92 13.72 -13.23
C LEU A 194 -15.86 13.33 -14.71
N SER A 195 -16.25 12.09 -15.04
CA SER A 195 -16.27 11.54 -16.40
C SER A 195 -17.59 11.76 -17.15
N GLY A 196 -18.58 12.39 -16.51
CA GLY A 196 -19.86 12.78 -17.12
C GLY A 196 -19.86 14.26 -17.50
#